data_AF-A0A382Q7W5-F1
#
_entry.id   AF-A0A382Q7W5-F1
#
_cell.length_a   1.000
_cell.length_b   1.000
_cell.length_c   1.000
_cell.angle_alpha   90.00
_cell.angle_beta   90.00
_cell.angle_gamma   90.00
#
_symmetry.space_group_name_H-M   'P 1'
#
loop_
_entity.id
_entity.type
_entity.pdbx_description
1 polymer ?
#
loop_
_entity_poly.entity_id
_entity_poly.type
_entity_poly.pdbx_seq_one_letter_code
_entity_poly.pdbx_strand_id
1 'polypeptide(L)'
;MSESAEMIGGVDLGADRDMRMELGENPQPGARIKVIGVGGGGSNAVNRMVTSGLSGVEFIVANTDAQALAANAAPRRLQIG
;
A
#
# COMPACT_ATOMS: atom_id res chain seq x y z
N MET A 1 -28.49 -41.78 17.49
CA MET A 1 -28.43 -40.55 18.31
C MET A 1 -27.33 -40.74 19.35
N SER A 2 -26.49 -39.72 19.50
CA SER A 2 -25.29 -39.61 20.36
C SER A 2 -23.98 -40.16 19.78
N GLU A 3 -23.27 -39.32 19.02
CA GLU A 3 -21.81 -39.43 18.80
C GLU A 3 -21.06 -39.29 20.14
N SER A 4 -20.12 -40.19 20.39
CA SER A 4 -19.10 -40.05 21.44
C SER A 4 -17.75 -39.92 20.75
N ALA A 5 -17.21 -38.70 20.72
CA ALA A 5 -15.90 -38.39 20.16
C ALA A 5 -14.77 -38.99 21.01
N GLU A 6 -13.87 -39.76 20.39
CA GLU A 6 -12.60 -40.17 20.99
C GLU A 6 -11.51 -39.16 20.62
N MET A 7 -11.14 -38.34 21.60
CA MET A 7 -10.05 -37.39 21.55
C MET A 7 -8.78 -38.01 22.13
N ILE A 8 -7.71 -38.09 21.35
CA ILE A 8 -6.35 -38.31 21.88
C ILE A 8 -5.42 -37.21 21.38
N GLY A 9 -4.78 -36.49 22.30
CA GLY A 9 -3.74 -35.52 21.96
C GLY A 9 -4.18 -34.23 21.25
N GLY A 10 -5.46 -33.85 21.32
CA GLY A 10 -5.94 -32.56 20.80
C GLY A 10 -6.05 -32.47 19.27
N VAL A 11 -6.02 -33.60 18.57
CA VAL A 11 -6.26 -33.69 17.12
C VAL A 11 -7.37 -34.70 16.85
N ASP A 12 -8.43 -34.23 16.20
CA ASP A 12 -9.47 -35.07 15.61
C ASP A 12 -8.95 -35.66 14.28
N LEU A 13 -8.93 -36.98 14.19
CA LEU A 13 -8.44 -37.76 13.03
C LEU A 13 -9.59 -38.48 12.30
N GLY A 14 -10.83 -38.02 12.49
CA GLY A 14 -11.98 -38.44 11.70
C GLY A 14 -11.74 -38.23 10.21
N ALA A 15 -11.67 -39.32 9.46
CA ALA A 15 -11.37 -39.34 8.04
C ALA A 15 -12.48 -38.66 7.22
N ASP A 16 -12.30 -37.40 6.81
CA ASP A 16 -12.94 -36.89 5.60
C ASP A 16 -12.12 -35.83 4.86
N ARG A 17 -12.28 -35.85 3.54
CA ARG A 17 -11.41 -35.33 2.48
C ARG A 17 -11.43 -33.81 2.27
N ASP A 18 -11.57 -33.01 3.29
CA ASP A 18 -11.59 -31.55 3.13
C ASP A 18 -10.46 -30.89 3.92
N MET A 19 -9.23 -30.98 3.39
CA MET A 19 -8.19 -29.99 3.69
C MET A 19 -8.57 -28.66 3.02
N ARG A 20 -9.65 -28.04 3.51
CA ARG A 20 -10.06 -26.69 3.12
C ARG A 20 -9.17 -25.72 3.88
N MET A 21 -8.11 -25.26 3.24
CA MET A 21 -7.45 -24.02 3.63
C MET A 21 -8.45 -22.88 3.43
N GLU A 22 -8.98 -22.33 4.51
CA GLU A 22 -9.55 -20.99 4.45
C GLU A 22 -8.40 -20.00 4.26
N LEU A 23 -8.29 -19.46 3.05
CA LEU A 23 -7.47 -18.29 2.80
C LEU A 23 -8.10 -17.14 3.58
N GLY A 24 -7.60 -16.90 4.79
CA GLY A 24 -7.94 -15.69 5.51
C GLY A 24 -7.56 -14.50 4.63
N GLU A 25 -8.56 -13.76 4.14
CA GLU A 25 -8.38 -12.43 3.59
C GLU A 25 -7.95 -11.53 4.75
N ASN A 26 -6.70 -11.64 5.15
CA ASN A 26 -6.07 -10.68 6.04
C ASN A 26 -5.27 -9.77 5.12
N PRO A 27 -5.88 -8.70 4.55
CA PRO A 27 -5.13 -7.75 3.75
C PRO A 27 -4.06 -7.16 4.67
N GLN A 28 -2.85 -7.69 4.57
CA GLN A 28 -1.70 -7.09 5.22
C GLN A 28 -1.69 -5.63 4.77
N PRO A 29 -1.76 -4.65 5.68
CA PRO A 29 -1.75 -3.26 5.27
C PRO A 29 -0.46 -3.01 4.50
N GLY A 30 -0.58 -2.89 3.17
CA GLY A 30 0.56 -2.64 2.31
C GLY A 30 1.31 -1.39 2.77
N ALA A 31 2.61 -1.32 2.49
CA ALA A 31 3.41 -0.15 2.83
C ALA A 31 2.80 1.11 2.18
N ARG A 32 2.56 2.15 2.99
CA ARG A 32 2.09 3.45 2.50
C ARG A 32 3.29 4.25 2.01
N ILE A 33 3.55 4.19 0.70
CA ILE A 33 4.70 4.88 0.09
C ILE A 33 4.34 6.33 -0.25
N LYS A 34 5.18 7.26 0.21
CA LYS A 34 5.11 8.69 -0.13
C LYS A 34 6.40 9.11 -0.80
N VAL A 35 6.30 9.83 -1.91
CA VAL A 35 7.46 10.39 -2.62
C VAL A 35 7.38 11.90 -2.53
N ILE A 36 8.43 12.52 -1.98
CA ILE A 36 8.50 13.96 -1.74
C ILE A 36 9.65 14.54 -2.58
N GLY A 37 9.31 15.35 -3.57
CA GLY A 37 10.28 16.10 -4.38
C GLY A 37 10.50 17.49 -3.82
N VAL A 38 11.74 17.84 -3.48
CA VAL A 38 12.08 19.17 -2.94
C VAL A 38 12.89 19.98 -3.96
N GLY A 39 12.57 21.28 -4.09
CA GLY A 39 13.26 22.19 -5.01
C GLY A 39 12.98 21.90 -6.48
N GLY A 40 13.73 22.55 -7.39
CA GLY A 40 13.51 22.43 -8.84
C GLY A 40 13.77 21.02 -9.39
N GLY A 41 14.90 20.41 -9.02
CA GLY A 41 15.27 19.06 -9.48
C GLY A 41 14.30 17.98 -8.98
N GLY A 42 13.94 18.02 -7.68
CA GLY A 42 12.98 17.09 -7.09
C GLY A 42 11.58 17.26 -7.69
N SER A 43 11.14 18.50 -7.90
CA SER A 43 9.87 18.80 -8.57
C SER A 43 9.81 18.22 -9.98
N ASN A 44 10.89 18.37 -10.76
CA ASN A 44 10.97 17.81 -12.12
C ASN A 44 10.92 16.27 -12.11
N ALA A 45 11.62 15.63 -11.17
CA ALA A 45 11.61 14.17 -11.03
C ALA A 45 10.20 13.65 -10.68
N VAL A 46 9.54 14.25 -9.70
CA VAL A 46 8.16 13.89 -9.33
C VAL A 46 7.20 14.12 -10.51
N ASN A 47 7.37 15.22 -11.25
CA ASN A 47 6.53 15.50 -12.42
C ASN A 47 6.62 14.35 -13.44
N ARG A 48 7.83 13.87 -13.73
CA ARG A 48 8.03 12.70 -14.59
C ARG A 48 7.34 11.46 -14.05
N MET A 49 7.51 11.15 -12.76
CA MET A 49 6.88 9.97 -12.13
C MET A 49 5.36 10.00 -12.21
N VAL A 50 4.75 11.17 -11.99
CA VAL A 50 3.31 11.36 -12.12
C VAL A 50 2.88 11.17 -13.58
N THR A 51 3.55 11.83 -14.52
CA THR A 51 3.20 11.74 -15.95
C THR A 51 3.45 10.36 -16.56
N SER A 52 4.38 9.57 -16.00
CA SER A 52 4.60 8.18 -16.41
C SER A 52 3.56 7.21 -15.84
N GLY A 53 2.63 7.67 -15.00
CA GLY A 53 1.58 6.84 -14.42
C GLY A 53 2.06 5.92 -13.30
N LEU A 54 3.13 6.28 -12.58
CA LEU A 54 3.60 5.48 -11.45
C LEU A 54 2.51 5.43 -10.36
N SER A 55 2.06 4.22 -10.04
CA SER A 55 0.96 3.96 -9.11
C SER A 55 1.46 3.45 -7.75
N GLY A 56 0.56 3.38 -6.77
CA GLY A 56 0.87 2.87 -5.42
C GLY A 56 1.68 3.83 -4.54
N VAL A 57 1.87 5.08 -4.99
CA VAL A 57 2.62 6.10 -4.26
C VAL A 57 1.83 7.41 -4.18
N GLU A 58 1.95 8.11 -3.06
CA GLU A 58 1.43 9.47 -2.91
C GLU A 58 2.54 10.48 -3.23
N PHE A 59 2.32 11.33 -4.23
CA PHE A 59 3.27 12.35 -4.65
C PHE A 59 3.04 13.68 -3.94
N ILE A 60 4.12 14.24 -3.41
CA ILE A 60 4.18 15.55 -2.80
C ILE A 60 5.35 16.31 -3.40
N VAL A 61 5.20 17.61 -3.66
CA VAL A 61 6.31 18.50 -4.00
C VAL A 61 6.38 19.66 -3.03
N ALA A 62 7.61 20.08 -2.69
CA ALA A 62 7.87 21.25 -1.87
C ALA A 62 8.89 22.16 -2.53
N ASN A 63 8.60 23.45 -2.65
CA ASN A 63 9.50 24.41 -3.27
C ASN A 63 9.26 25.83 -2.72
N THR A 64 10.27 26.70 -2.80
CA THR A 64 10.12 28.13 -2.48
C THR A 64 9.49 28.90 -3.64
N ASP A 65 9.73 28.41 -4.87
CA ASP A 65 9.19 28.99 -6.10
C ASP A 65 7.73 28.58 -6.33
N ALA A 66 6.81 29.55 -6.18
CA ALA A 66 5.38 29.37 -6.39
C ALA A 66 5.02 29.05 -7.85
N GLN A 67 5.77 29.57 -8.83
CA GLN A 67 5.52 29.31 -10.25
C GLN A 67 5.86 27.86 -10.59
N ALA A 68 6.99 27.36 -10.07
CA ALA A 68 7.39 25.97 -10.23
C ALA A 68 6.38 25.00 -9.58
N LEU A 69 5.81 25.36 -8.43
CA LEU A 69 4.73 24.57 -7.81
C LEU A 69 3.45 24.59 -8.65
N ALA A 70 3.01 25.75 -9.11
CA ALA A 70 1.79 25.87 -9.91
C ALA A 70 1.83 25.00 -11.18
N ALA A 71 3.01 24.88 -11.81
CA ALA A 71 3.22 24.09 -13.01
C ALA A 71 3.40 22.57 -12.77
N ASN A 72 3.52 22.11 -11.52
CA ASN A 72 3.81 20.70 -11.23
C ASN A 72 2.54 19.82 -11.26
N ALA A 73 2.63 18.60 -11.79
CA ALA A 73 1.50 17.66 -11.85
C ALA A 73 1.19 16.94 -10.53
N ALA A 74 2.04 17.03 -9.51
CA ALA A 74 1.81 16.38 -8.22
C ALA A 74 0.49 16.85 -7.58
N PRO A 75 -0.31 15.93 -6.97
CA PRO A 75 -1.57 16.29 -6.32
C PRO A 75 -1.39 17.17 -5.08
N ARG A 76 -0.28 16.99 -4.35
CA ARG A 76 0.04 17.75 -3.15
C ARG A 76 1.26 18.63 -3.39
N ARG A 77 1.11 19.92 -3.14
CA ARG A 77 2.13 20.95 -3.40
C ARG A 77 2.24 21.84 -2.19
N LEU A 78 3.45 22.03 -1.69
CA LEU A 78 3.73 22.82 -0.50
C LEU A 78 4.70 23.95 -0.85
N GLN A 79 4.25 25.18 -0.75
CA GLN A 79 5.16 26.32 -0.76
C GLN A 79 5.85 26.41 0.60
N ILE A 80 7.17 26.48 0.59
CA ILE A 80 8.00 26.56 1.79
C ILE A 80 8.84 27.84 1.75
N GLY A 81 9.20 28.36 2.93
CA GLY A 81 9.87 29.66 3.07
C GLY A 81 8.90 30.82 2.92
#